data_AF-A0A9J7XEH3-F1
#
_entry.id   AF-A0A9J7XEH3-F1
#
_cell.length_a   1.000
_cell.length_b   1.000
_cell.length_c   1.000
_cell.angle_alpha   90.00
_cell.angle_beta   90.00
_cell.angle_gamma   90.00
#
_symmetry.space_group_name_H-M   'P 1'
#
loop_
_entity.id
_entity.type
_entity.pdbx_description
1 polymer ?
#
loop_
_entity_poly.entity_id
_entity_poly.type
_entity_poly.pdbx_seq_one_letter_code
_entity_poly.pdbx_strand_id
1 'polypeptide(L)'
;MTVFTYKRIQHEASLSLTFWDDPTVDGFQALLMTPKSMLRTYDNVFKLVNLVKLQTSCKKLLLLNELMDHSGNYVLTALPFVLSLLQRGLGERIHLLVHSLPQDPEWPVDSAPPKHKDQPPLSIGLLLNLEHALSVLERGPPADNPKAAEFRQLWGSLSQLRRFQDGAITEAVLWSGNSISHRRFIVLKIINHLLELHADIPKSCIIVAGGQLDDVINHTTGEEESLEVVQSYDDLSRKLWQLKDLPLSITSVQGAHQALRYTQVFPPVPVRLDYSFFEKKKNRLGLVPKENNPCPCYIAPIKVIVHMEGSGKWPSEPMAIRHVKAAFHICLRELLCNQHNYRCHATPGYLDVWKVALTPHLFTALLRWASFASFTCFPLLTGKTIP
;
A
#
# COMPACT_ATOMS: atom_id res chain seq x y z
N MET A 1 -18.46 13.25 29.53
CA MET A 1 -17.89 13.12 28.16
C MET A 1 -16.40 12.85 28.29
N THR A 2 -15.87 11.80 27.65
CA THR A 2 -14.43 11.49 27.73
C THR A 2 -13.59 12.43 26.87
N VAL A 3 -12.29 12.57 27.17
CA VAL A 3 -11.34 13.33 26.34
C VAL A 3 -11.30 12.82 24.89
N PHE A 4 -11.42 11.51 24.70
CA PHE A 4 -11.43 10.89 23.36
C PHE A 4 -12.71 11.24 22.59
N THR A 5 -13.86 11.25 23.26
CA THR A 5 -15.13 11.70 22.67
C THR A 5 -15.06 13.17 22.27
N TYR A 6 -14.47 14.01 23.13
CA TYR A 6 -14.26 15.44 22.82
C TYR A 6 -13.37 15.64 21.59
N LYS A 7 -12.22 14.96 21.54
CA LYS A 7 -11.31 15.01 20.38
C LYS A 7 -11.98 14.55 19.08
N ARG A 8 -12.83 13.51 19.16
CA ARG A 8 -13.65 13.07 18.02
C ARG A 8 -14.57 14.19 17.55
N ILE A 9 -15.34 14.80 18.46
CA ILE A 9 -16.25 15.90 18.10
C ILE A 9 -15.48 17.06 17.48
N GLN A 10 -14.32 17.42 18.04
CA GLN A 10 -13.47 18.49 17.49
C GLN A 10 -12.99 18.16 16.07
N HIS A 11 -12.60 16.90 15.81
CA HIS A 11 -12.22 16.45 14.48
C HIS A 11 -13.38 16.51 13.48
N GLU A 12 -14.55 15.96 13.85
CA GLU A 12 -15.75 15.99 12.99
C GLU A 12 -16.24 17.42 12.74
N ALA A 13 -16.15 18.32 13.73
CA ALA A 13 -16.48 19.73 13.57
C ALA A 13 -15.50 20.43 12.60
N SER A 14 -14.21 20.13 12.68
CA SER A 14 -13.21 20.65 11.74
C SER A 14 -13.47 20.17 10.32
N LEU A 15 -13.80 18.89 10.13
CA LEU A 15 -14.19 18.36 8.82
C LEU A 15 -15.46 19.03 8.31
N SER A 16 -16.47 19.19 9.17
CA SER A 16 -17.73 19.84 8.80
C SER A 16 -17.51 21.25 8.27
N LEU A 17 -16.63 22.04 8.89
CA LEU A 17 -16.26 23.37 8.40
C LEU A 17 -15.68 23.31 6.98
N THR A 18 -14.77 22.36 6.70
CA THR A 18 -14.20 22.21 5.35
C THR A 18 -15.25 21.88 4.28
N PHE A 19 -16.29 21.13 4.63
CA PHE A 19 -17.40 20.81 3.71
C PHE A 19 -18.36 22.00 3.53
N TRP A 20 -18.55 22.84 4.54
CA TRP A 20 -19.34 24.06 4.42
C TRP A 20 -18.62 25.15 3.61
N ASP A 21 -17.29 25.19 3.69
CA ASP A 21 -16.46 26.16 2.97
C ASP A 21 -16.19 25.77 1.50
N ASP A 22 -16.44 24.52 1.11
CA ASP A 22 -16.22 24.03 -0.26
C ASP A 22 -17.51 24.19 -1.12
N PRO A 23 -17.55 25.14 -2.07
CA PRO A 23 -18.72 25.36 -2.90
C PRO A 23 -18.94 24.28 -3.97
N THR A 24 -17.99 23.35 -4.16
CA THR A 24 -18.06 22.30 -5.18
C THR A 24 -18.71 21.01 -4.68
N VAL A 25 -18.93 20.90 -3.36
CA VAL A 25 -19.46 19.70 -2.71
C VAL A 25 -20.86 19.97 -2.17
N ASP A 26 -21.77 19.00 -2.32
CA ASP A 26 -23.05 19.01 -1.62
C ASP A 26 -22.84 18.68 -0.13
N GLY A 27 -22.49 19.70 0.64
CA GLY A 27 -22.25 19.58 2.08
C GLY A 27 -23.49 19.11 2.86
N PHE A 28 -24.70 19.45 2.42
CA PHE A 28 -25.93 19.01 3.09
C PHE A 28 -26.09 17.49 3.02
N GLN A 29 -25.95 16.92 1.83
CA GLN A 29 -26.04 15.47 1.64
C GLN A 29 -24.91 14.73 2.36
N ALA A 30 -23.68 15.25 2.27
CA ALA A 30 -22.50 14.62 2.87
C ALA A 30 -22.54 14.63 4.41
N LEU A 31 -22.96 15.74 5.03
CA LEU A 31 -22.92 15.91 6.49
C LEU A 31 -24.17 15.40 7.20
N LEU A 32 -25.37 15.60 6.62
CA LEU A 32 -26.63 15.41 7.35
C LEU A 32 -27.42 14.18 6.88
N MET A 33 -27.30 13.80 5.61
CA MET A 33 -28.15 12.76 5.01
C MET A 33 -27.46 11.38 4.89
N THR A 34 -26.14 11.33 5.06
CA THR A 34 -25.35 10.12 4.83
C THR A 34 -24.86 9.49 6.13
N PRO A 35 -25.53 8.45 6.66
CA PRO A 35 -25.05 7.78 7.86
C PRO A 35 -23.75 7.02 7.58
N LYS A 36 -22.75 7.22 8.45
CA LYS A 36 -21.42 6.61 8.32
C LYS A 36 -21.14 5.68 9.50
N SER A 37 -21.09 4.38 9.23
CA SER A 37 -20.67 3.38 10.23
C SER A 37 -19.20 3.55 10.58
N MET A 38 -18.80 3.16 11.80
CA MET A 38 -17.39 3.22 12.27
C MET A 38 -16.40 2.59 11.27
N LEU A 39 -16.75 1.46 10.65
CA LEU A 39 -15.93 0.76 9.64
C LEU A 39 -15.67 1.57 8.36
N ARG A 40 -16.52 2.54 8.06
CA ARG A 40 -16.36 3.45 6.92
C ARG A 40 -15.69 4.77 7.33
N THR A 41 -15.69 5.10 8.62
CA THR A 41 -15.20 6.36 9.17
C THR A 41 -13.71 6.35 9.49
N TYR A 42 -13.20 5.22 9.97
CA TYR A 42 -11.81 5.10 10.44
C TYR A 42 -11.06 4.03 9.64
N ASP A 43 -9.75 4.20 9.49
CA ASP A 43 -8.91 3.33 8.66
C ASP A 43 -8.78 1.92 9.24
N ASN A 44 -8.50 1.84 10.55
CA ASN A 44 -8.42 0.59 11.27
C ASN A 44 -9.49 0.54 12.36
N VAL A 45 -10.30 -0.51 12.36
CA VAL A 45 -11.27 -0.76 13.42
C VAL A 45 -11.04 -2.15 13.98
N PHE A 46 -10.89 -2.23 15.30
CA PHE A 46 -10.85 -3.50 16.01
C PHE A 46 -11.93 -3.54 17.10
N LYS A 47 -12.33 -4.75 17.45
CA LYS A 47 -13.35 -5.04 18.44
C LYS A 47 -12.72 -5.83 19.58
N LEU A 48 -12.99 -5.39 20.80
CA LEU A 48 -12.75 -6.18 21.99
C LEU A 48 -13.96 -7.08 22.23
N VAL A 49 -13.75 -8.39 22.15
CA VAL A 49 -14.72 -9.44 22.46
C VAL A 49 -14.40 -10.10 23.80
N ASN A 50 -15.28 -10.98 24.28
CA ASN A 50 -15.11 -11.68 25.55
C ASN A 50 -14.85 -10.72 26.73
N LEU A 51 -15.68 -9.67 26.82
CA LEU A 51 -15.46 -8.53 27.73
C LEU A 51 -15.31 -8.92 29.20
N VAL A 52 -15.75 -10.12 29.61
CA VAL A 52 -15.49 -10.69 30.94
C VAL A 52 -14.01 -10.62 31.34
N LYS A 53 -13.09 -10.75 30.37
CA LYS A 53 -11.65 -10.64 30.62
C LYS A 53 -11.22 -9.25 31.09
N LEU A 54 -12.02 -8.21 30.88
CA LEU A 54 -11.77 -6.90 31.47
C LEU A 54 -11.93 -6.89 32.99
N GLN A 55 -12.63 -7.85 33.59
CA GLN A 55 -12.68 -8.00 35.04
C GLN A 55 -11.29 -8.33 35.62
N THR A 56 -10.52 -9.20 34.94
CA THR A 56 -9.13 -9.47 35.33
C THR A 56 -8.24 -8.25 35.08
N SER A 57 -8.50 -7.50 34.00
CA SER A 57 -7.83 -6.21 33.75
C SER A 57 -8.05 -5.23 34.90
N CYS A 58 -9.28 -5.04 35.38
CA CYS A 58 -9.57 -4.16 36.51
C CYS A 58 -8.77 -4.54 37.77
N LYS A 59 -8.61 -5.84 38.05
CA LYS A 59 -7.79 -6.31 39.18
C LYS A 59 -6.31 -5.98 39.00
N LYS A 60 -5.75 -6.28 37.83
CA LYS A 60 -4.34 -5.99 37.50
C LYS A 60 -4.03 -4.49 37.54
N LEU A 61 -4.96 -3.69 37.05
CA LEU A 61 -4.86 -2.23 37.01
C LEU A 61 -5.22 -1.55 38.33
N LEU A 62 -5.53 -2.33 39.37
CA LEU A 62 -5.92 -1.85 40.71
C LEU A 62 -7.16 -0.93 40.70
N LEU A 63 -8.07 -1.13 39.74
CA LEU A 63 -9.26 -0.29 39.51
C LEU A 63 -10.51 -0.76 40.30
N LEU A 64 -10.31 -1.35 41.48
CA LEU A 64 -11.43 -1.93 42.25
C LEU A 64 -12.35 -0.87 42.83
N ASN A 65 -11.83 0.32 43.14
CA ASN A 65 -12.63 1.43 43.67
C ASN A 65 -13.51 2.03 42.57
N GLU A 66 -12.92 2.32 41.42
CA GLU A 66 -13.59 2.82 40.23
C GLU A 66 -14.61 1.79 39.70
N LEU A 67 -14.35 0.50 39.90
CA LEU A 67 -15.32 -0.55 39.60
C LEU A 67 -16.58 -0.43 40.48
N MET A 68 -16.44 -0.08 41.75
CA MET A 68 -17.58 0.18 42.64
C MET A 68 -18.34 1.43 42.21
N ASP A 69 -17.64 2.51 41.86
CA ASP A 69 -18.24 3.75 41.36
C ASP A 69 -19.05 3.53 40.08
N HIS A 70 -18.61 2.58 39.25
CA HIS A 70 -19.31 2.15 38.03
C HIS A 70 -20.26 0.97 38.22
N SER A 71 -20.69 0.68 39.46
CA SER A 71 -21.67 -0.39 39.77
C SER A 71 -21.29 -1.77 39.23
N GLY A 72 -19.99 -2.09 39.16
CA GLY A 72 -19.48 -3.35 38.64
C GLY A 72 -19.26 -3.39 37.13
N ASN A 73 -19.46 -2.28 36.40
CA ASN A 73 -19.25 -2.21 34.96
C ASN A 73 -17.76 -2.12 34.59
N TYR A 74 -17.10 -3.27 34.56
CA TYR A 74 -15.68 -3.39 34.22
C TYR A 74 -15.31 -2.87 32.83
N VAL A 75 -16.27 -2.74 31.90
CA VAL A 75 -16.01 -2.19 30.55
C VAL A 75 -15.77 -0.69 30.65
N LEU A 76 -16.68 0.02 31.32
CA LEU A 76 -16.53 1.46 31.57
C LEU A 76 -15.33 1.76 32.45
N THR A 77 -15.08 0.92 33.45
CA THR A 77 -13.93 1.09 34.37
C THR A 77 -12.58 0.93 33.64
N ALA A 78 -12.42 -0.10 32.81
CA ALA A 78 -11.14 -0.37 32.14
C ALA A 78 -10.90 0.52 30.90
N LEU A 79 -11.95 1.00 30.25
CA LEU A 79 -11.87 1.72 28.98
C LEU A 79 -10.94 2.95 29.00
N PRO A 80 -11.01 3.88 30.00
CA PRO A 80 -10.10 5.03 30.06
C PRO A 80 -8.62 4.64 30.09
N PHE A 81 -8.28 3.58 30.83
CA PHE A 81 -6.91 3.07 30.88
C PHE A 81 -6.49 2.48 29.52
N VAL A 82 -7.35 1.65 28.92
CA VAL A 82 -7.11 1.05 27.60
C VAL A 82 -6.85 2.13 26.55
N LEU A 83 -7.69 3.16 26.49
CA LEU A 83 -7.54 4.24 25.51
C LEU A 83 -6.26 5.06 25.76
N SER A 84 -5.93 5.34 27.02
CA SER A 84 -4.73 6.11 27.37
C SER A 84 -3.45 5.32 27.06
N LEU A 85 -3.46 4.02 27.33
CA LEU A 85 -2.38 3.10 26.97
C LEU A 85 -2.17 3.05 25.46
N LEU A 86 -3.25 2.88 24.68
CA LEU A 86 -3.18 2.84 23.22
C LEU A 86 -2.74 4.18 22.62
N GLN A 87 -3.24 5.30 23.14
CA GLN A 87 -2.81 6.63 22.72
C GLN A 87 -1.31 6.83 22.95
N ARG A 88 -0.80 6.39 24.10
CA ARG A 88 0.63 6.49 24.45
C ARG A 88 1.49 5.57 23.58
N GLY A 89 1.06 4.33 23.36
CA GLY A 89 1.87 3.35 22.64
C GLY A 89 1.78 3.41 21.11
N LEU A 90 0.69 3.93 20.56
CA LEU A 90 0.57 4.20 19.12
C LEU A 90 1.19 5.55 18.74
N GLY A 91 1.22 6.52 19.64
CA GLY A 91 1.93 7.78 19.45
C GLY A 91 1.56 8.48 18.14
N GLU A 92 2.58 8.85 17.35
CA GLU A 92 2.46 9.55 16.07
C GLU A 92 1.82 8.71 14.95
N ARG A 93 1.62 7.40 15.16
CA ARG A 93 1.01 6.50 14.17
C ARG A 93 -0.48 6.75 13.96
N ILE A 94 -1.12 7.50 14.86
CA ILE A 94 -2.55 7.81 14.80
C ILE A 94 -2.79 9.31 14.93
N HIS A 95 -3.69 9.83 14.12
CA HIS A 95 -4.24 11.18 14.29
C HIS A 95 -5.38 11.19 15.31
N LEU A 96 -6.17 10.11 15.37
CA LEU A 96 -7.34 10.04 16.23
C LEU A 96 -7.59 8.61 16.72
N LEU A 97 -7.90 8.49 18.02
CA LEU A 97 -8.36 7.27 18.67
C LEU A 97 -9.81 7.45 19.13
N VAL A 98 -10.71 6.59 18.67
CA VAL A 98 -12.14 6.66 18.95
C VAL A 98 -12.64 5.33 19.50
N HIS A 99 -13.63 5.39 20.38
CA HIS A 99 -14.37 4.22 20.84
C HIS A 99 -15.87 4.40 20.56
N SER A 100 -16.56 3.28 20.43
CA SER A 100 -18.02 3.21 20.43
C SER A 100 -18.44 2.21 21.49
N LEU A 101 -19.07 2.70 22.54
CA LEU A 101 -19.73 1.84 23.52
C LEU A 101 -20.99 1.25 22.90
N PRO A 102 -21.30 -0.02 23.19
CA PRO A 102 -22.61 -0.56 22.85
C PRO A 102 -23.70 0.23 23.58
N GLN A 103 -24.89 0.29 22.99
CA GLN A 103 -26.05 0.81 23.70
C GLN A 103 -26.30 -0.06 24.94
N ASP A 104 -26.72 0.59 26.02
CA ASP A 104 -27.14 -0.15 27.21
C ASP A 104 -28.32 -1.04 26.82
N PRO A 105 -28.25 -2.35 27.13
CA PRO A 105 -29.33 -3.25 26.79
C PRO A 105 -30.60 -2.81 27.51
N GLU A 106 -31.73 -2.86 26.83
CA GLU A 106 -33.05 -2.70 27.46
C GLU A 106 -33.52 -4.06 27.97
N TRP A 107 -34.12 -4.10 29.16
CA TRP A 107 -34.67 -5.32 29.74
C TRP A 107 -36.05 -5.10 30.38
N PRO A 108 -36.94 -6.11 30.38
CA PRO A 108 -38.21 -6.07 31.09
C PRO A 108 -38.04 -5.85 32.60
N VAL A 109 -38.96 -5.10 33.22
CA VAL A 109 -38.92 -4.73 34.65
C VAL A 109 -39.00 -5.96 35.58
N ASP A 110 -39.63 -7.03 35.12
CA ASP A 110 -39.79 -8.31 35.81
C ASP A 110 -38.58 -9.26 35.65
N SER A 111 -37.58 -8.87 34.85
CA SER A 111 -36.38 -9.67 34.60
C SER A 111 -35.15 -9.13 35.34
N ALA A 112 -34.18 -10.01 35.61
CA ALA A 112 -32.91 -9.61 36.19
C ALA A 112 -32.12 -8.74 35.19
N PRO A 113 -31.35 -7.73 35.67
CA PRO A 113 -30.61 -6.85 34.79
C PRO A 113 -29.57 -7.62 33.95
N PRO A 114 -29.34 -7.22 32.69
CA PRO A 114 -28.32 -7.78 31.84
C PRO A 114 -26.95 -7.74 32.50
N LYS A 115 -26.20 -8.83 32.39
CA LYS A 115 -24.85 -8.89 32.95
C LYS A 115 -23.88 -8.23 31.98
N HIS A 116 -22.86 -7.56 32.51
CA HIS A 116 -21.81 -6.93 31.70
C HIS A 116 -21.07 -7.91 30.77
N LYS A 117 -21.13 -9.21 31.06
CA LYS A 117 -20.53 -10.27 30.24
C LYS A 117 -21.22 -10.50 28.91
N ASP A 118 -22.50 -10.16 28.85
CA ASP A 118 -23.39 -10.39 27.71
C ASP A 118 -23.48 -9.11 26.84
N GLN A 119 -22.67 -8.08 27.15
CA GLN A 119 -22.59 -6.85 26.36
C GLN A 119 -21.98 -7.10 24.97
N PRO A 120 -22.43 -6.35 23.94
CA PRO A 120 -21.84 -6.44 22.61
C PRO A 120 -20.36 -6.06 22.60
N PRO A 121 -19.60 -6.47 21.58
CA PRO A 121 -18.19 -6.13 21.47
C PRO A 121 -17.93 -4.61 21.47
N LEU A 122 -16.95 -4.17 22.24
CA LEU A 122 -16.49 -2.79 22.28
C LEU A 122 -15.68 -2.49 21.02
N SER A 123 -16.11 -1.51 20.22
CA SER A 123 -15.43 -1.15 18.98
C SER A 123 -14.50 0.05 19.20
N ILE A 124 -13.27 -0.06 18.71
CA ILE A 124 -12.24 0.99 18.76
C ILE A 124 -11.78 1.27 17.33
N GLY A 125 -11.86 2.53 16.92
CA GLY A 125 -11.46 3.03 15.61
C GLY A 125 -10.21 3.90 15.70
N LEU A 126 -9.35 3.78 14.68
CA LEU A 126 -8.09 4.51 14.55
C LEU A 126 -8.09 5.25 13.21
N LEU A 127 -7.86 6.56 13.26
CA LEU A 127 -7.44 7.33 12.09
C LEU A 127 -5.91 7.31 12.05
N LEU A 128 -5.33 6.67 11.04
CA LEU A 128 -3.90 6.44 10.97
C LEU A 128 -3.17 7.65 10.39
N ASN A 129 -1.94 7.84 10.83
CA ASN A 129 -0.97 8.67 10.15
C ASN A 129 -0.06 7.76 9.31
N LEU A 130 -0.31 7.67 8.00
CA LEU A 130 0.38 6.72 7.12
C LEU A 130 1.89 6.95 7.02
N GLU A 131 2.40 8.15 7.32
CA GLU A 131 3.83 8.45 7.36
C GLU A 131 4.55 7.61 8.44
N HIS A 132 3.88 7.32 9.56
CA HIS A 132 4.46 6.60 10.69
C HIS A 132 3.83 5.22 10.93
N ALA A 133 2.57 5.02 10.53
CA ALA A 133 1.77 3.83 10.89
C ALA A 133 2.45 2.51 10.48
N LEU A 134 3.09 2.49 9.31
CA LEU A 134 3.73 1.30 8.73
C LEU A 134 5.21 1.13 9.13
N SER A 135 5.76 2.03 9.96
CA SER A 135 7.16 1.96 10.37
C SER A 135 7.41 0.71 11.22
N VAL A 136 8.38 -0.10 10.82
CA VAL A 136 8.84 -1.27 11.58
C VAL A 136 9.65 -0.90 12.82
N LEU A 137 10.10 0.33 12.94
CA LEU A 137 10.99 0.77 14.00
C LEU A 137 10.30 1.81 14.87
N GLU A 138 10.29 1.54 16.18
CA GLU A 138 9.93 2.52 17.20
C GLU A 138 11.22 3.04 17.82
N ARG A 139 11.54 4.32 17.59
CA ARG A 139 12.73 4.95 18.16
C ARG A 139 12.35 5.61 19.48
N GLY A 140 12.96 5.15 20.57
CA GLY A 140 12.81 5.73 21.89
C GLY A 140 13.84 6.82 22.19
N PRO A 141 13.85 7.33 23.43
CA PRO A 141 14.81 8.32 23.88
C PRO A 141 16.23 7.75 24.02
N PRO A 142 17.25 8.62 24.11
CA PRO A 142 18.63 8.24 24.46
C PRO A 142 18.71 7.42 25.74
N ALA A 143 19.65 6.47 25.81
CA ALA A 143 19.76 5.52 26.92
C ALA A 143 20.01 6.17 28.29
N ASP A 144 20.65 7.34 28.29
CA ASP A 144 20.96 8.18 29.44
C ASP A 144 19.79 9.09 29.87
N ASN A 145 18.74 9.20 29.06
CA ASN A 145 17.57 10.01 29.38
C ASN A 145 16.67 9.28 30.39
N PRO A 146 16.16 9.94 31.45
CA PRO A 146 15.23 9.32 32.41
C PRO A 146 13.98 8.73 31.74
N LYS A 147 13.52 9.30 30.62
CA LYS A 147 12.38 8.78 29.84
C LYS A 147 12.64 7.40 29.23
N ALA A 148 13.89 6.94 29.16
CA ALA A 148 14.23 5.58 28.71
C ALA A 148 13.66 4.51 29.65
N ALA A 149 13.53 4.80 30.95
CA ALA A 149 12.89 3.88 31.89
C ALA A 149 11.39 3.71 31.56
N GLU A 150 10.69 4.80 31.26
CA GLU A 150 9.28 4.78 30.86
C GLU A 150 9.08 4.01 29.54
N PHE A 151 10.00 4.21 28.57
CA PHE A 151 9.97 3.47 27.30
C PHE A 151 10.16 1.96 27.53
N ARG A 152 11.14 1.56 28.34
CA ARG A 152 11.34 0.14 28.71
C ARG A 152 10.14 -0.43 29.44
N GLN A 153 9.51 0.34 30.34
CA GLN A 153 8.30 -0.10 31.03
C GLN A 153 7.12 -0.28 30.07
N LEU A 154 6.96 0.62 29.11
CA LEU A 154 5.88 0.55 28.12
C LEU A 154 6.02 -0.67 27.20
N TRP A 155 7.23 -0.93 26.70
CA TRP A 155 7.47 -1.99 25.71
C TRP A 155 7.91 -3.33 26.32
N GLY A 156 8.30 -3.35 27.58
CA GLY A 156 8.74 -4.55 28.28
C GLY A 156 9.95 -5.20 27.60
N SER A 157 9.87 -6.52 27.38
CA SER A 157 10.94 -7.32 26.78
C SER A 157 11.24 -6.99 25.32
N LEU A 158 10.39 -6.20 24.64
CA LEU A 158 10.64 -5.77 23.25
C LEU A 158 11.60 -4.57 23.15
N SER A 159 11.82 -3.84 24.26
CA SER A 159 12.76 -2.71 24.28
C SER A 159 14.19 -3.22 24.27
N GLN A 160 15.00 -2.69 23.38
CA GLN A 160 16.42 -2.97 23.32
C GLN A 160 17.22 -1.72 22.93
N LEU A 161 18.47 -1.64 23.40
CA LEU A 161 19.39 -0.60 22.98
C LEU A 161 19.82 -0.84 21.54
N ARG A 162 19.73 0.21 20.72
CA ARG A 162 20.16 0.16 19.32
C ARG A 162 21.02 1.37 18.99
N ARG A 163 22.13 1.11 18.31
CA ARG A 163 22.98 2.16 17.71
C ARG A 163 22.47 2.48 16.31
N PHE A 164 22.25 3.76 16.04
CA PHE A 164 21.76 4.28 14.77
C PHE A 164 22.91 4.81 13.90
N GLN A 165 22.63 5.08 12.61
CA GLN A 165 23.64 5.57 11.66
C GLN A 165 24.22 6.94 12.04
N ASP A 166 23.44 7.74 12.76
CA ASP A 166 23.86 9.01 13.36
C ASP A 166 24.79 8.82 14.59
N GLY A 167 25.09 7.57 14.95
CA GLY A 167 25.94 7.22 16.09
C GLY A 167 25.22 7.20 17.44
N ALA A 168 23.98 7.68 17.51
CA ALA A 168 23.21 7.73 18.73
C ALA A 168 22.81 6.33 19.21
N ILE A 169 22.84 6.13 20.54
CA ILE A 169 22.40 4.91 21.20
C ILE A 169 21.11 5.23 21.93
N THR A 170 19.99 4.72 21.42
CA THR A 170 18.66 4.96 22.00
C THR A 170 17.99 3.63 22.32
N GLU A 171 16.99 3.68 23.19
CA GLU A 171 16.02 2.59 23.28
C GLU A 171 15.28 2.47 21.95
N ALA A 172 14.92 1.25 21.56
CA ALA A 172 14.15 1.00 20.35
C ALA A 172 13.38 -0.31 20.40
N VAL A 173 12.29 -0.38 19.64
CA VAL A 173 11.53 -1.62 19.37
C VAL A 173 11.53 -1.88 17.87
N LEU A 174 11.82 -3.12 17.47
CA LEU A 174 11.77 -3.55 16.08
C LEU A 174 10.62 -4.55 15.88
N TRP A 175 9.68 -4.19 15.01
CA TRP A 175 8.57 -5.02 14.59
C TRP A 175 8.93 -5.85 13.36
N SER A 176 8.46 -7.09 13.29
CA SER A 176 8.60 -7.92 12.10
C SER A 176 7.70 -7.40 10.96
N GLY A 177 8.28 -7.18 9.77
CA GLY A 177 7.59 -6.56 8.63
C GLY A 177 8.35 -6.72 7.33
N ASN A 178 8.48 -7.96 6.87
CA ASN A 178 9.32 -8.33 5.71
C ASN A 178 8.76 -7.82 4.38
N SER A 179 7.44 -7.68 4.27
CA SER A 179 6.73 -7.14 3.11
C SER A 179 5.86 -5.95 3.52
N ILE A 180 5.45 -5.14 2.54
CA ILE A 180 4.52 -4.01 2.71
C ILE A 180 3.20 -4.51 3.29
N SER A 181 2.69 -5.64 2.81
CA SER A 181 1.50 -6.30 3.38
C SER A 181 1.64 -6.59 4.88
N HIS A 182 2.75 -7.20 5.31
CA HIS A 182 2.99 -7.46 6.74
C HIS A 182 3.12 -6.17 7.56
N ARG A 183 3.65 -5.08 6.97
CA ARG A 183 3.78 -3.80 7.65
C ARG A 183 2.44 -3.15 7.97
N ARG A 184 1.38 -3.41 7.18
CA ARG A 184 0.00 -2.96 7.48
C ARG A 184 -0.53 -3.46 8.81
N PHE A 185 -0.01 -4.58 9.31
CA PHE A 185 -0.41 -5.17 10.59
C PHE A 185 0.42 -4.70 11.80
N ILE A 186 1.40 -3.81 11.63
CA ILE A 186 2.26 -3.35 12.75
C ILE A 186 1.42 -2.68 13.84
N VAL A 187 0.45 -1.84 13.47
CA VAL A 187 -0.48 -1.20 14.42
C VAL A 187 -1.22 -2.26 15.25
N LEU A 188 -1.67 -3.34 14.63
CA LEU A 188 -2.31 -4.46 15.33
C LEU A 188 -1.33 -5.22 16.24
N LYS A 189 -0.07 -5.42 15.81
CA LYS A 189 0.95 -6.05 16.66
C LYS A 189 1.22 -5.21 17.91
N ILE A 190 1.30 -3.89 17.77
CA ILE A 190 1.43 -2.95 18.89
C ILE A 190 0.23 -3.05 19.84
N ILE A 191 -0.99 -3.00 19.30
CA ILE A 191 -2.23 -3.10 20.11
C ILE A 191 -2.25 -4.40 20.91
N ASN A 192 -2.01 -5.54 20.26
CA ASN A 192 -1.97 -6.83 20.96
C ASN A 192 -0.93 -6.85 22.08
N HIS A 193 0.30 -6.41 21.78
CA HIS A 193 1.39 -6.40 22.76
C HIS A 193 1.06 -5.53 23.98
N LEU A 194 0.58 -4.31 23.75
CA LEU A 194 0.27 -3.38 24.84
C LEU A 194 -0.88 -3.88 25.71
N LEU A 195 -1.96 -4.36 25.09
CA LEU A 195 -3.14 -4.82 25.81
C LEU A 195 -2.87 -6.12 26.59
N GLU A 196 -2.06 -7.02 26.05
CA GLU A 196 -1.62 -8.22 26.77
C GLU A 196 -0.72 -7.85 27.95
N LEU A 197 0.34 -7.06 27.70
CA LEU A 197 1.35 -6.72 28.70
C LEU A 197 0.77 -5.90 29.86
N HIS A 198 -0.05 -4.89 29.58
CA HIS A 198 -0.50 -3.94 30.60
C HIS A 198 -1.92 -4.20 31.10
N ALA A 199 -2.78 -4.86 30.33
CA ALA A 199 -4.18 -5.05 30.69
C ALA A 199 -4.62 -6.53 30.81
N ASP A 200 -3.73 -7.53 30.61
CA ASP A 200 -4.11 -8.96 30.62
C ASP A 200 -5.23 -9.30 29.60
N ILE A 201 -5.30 -8.54 28.50
CA ILE A 201 -6.25 -8.79 27.42
C ILE A 201 -5.52 -9.61 26.34
N PRO A 202 -5.83 -10.90 26.19
CA PRO A 202 -5.13 -11.74 25.23
C PRO A 202 -5.54 -11.39 23.80
N LYS A 203 -4.66 -11.71 22.83
CA LYS A 203 -4.91 -11.54 21.39
C LYS A 203 -6.26 -12.14 20.92
N SER A 204 -6.72 -13.24 21.54
CA SER A 204 -8.00 -13.87 21.21
C SER A 204 -9.22 -13.00 21.52
N CYS A 205 -9.07 -11.95 22.33
CA CYS A 205 -10.11 -10.98 22.62
C CYS A 205 -10.14 -9.82 21.62
N ILE A 206 -9.24 -9.79 20.63
CA ILE A 206 -9.10 -8.69 19.67
C ILE A 206 -9.45 -9.21 18.27
N ILE A 207 -10.54 -8.71 17.70
CA ILE A 207 -10.95 -9.00 16.32
C ILE A 207 -10.74 -7.75 15.48
N VAL A 208 -10.00 -7.85 14.38
CA VAL A 208 -9.76 -6.71 13.47
C VAL A 208 -10.57 -6.86 12.20
N ALA A 209 -11.13 -5.74 11.72
CA ALA A 209 -11.67 -5.63 10.38
C ALA A 209 -10.52 -5.31 9.40
N GLY A 210 -9.70 -6.30 9.06
CA GLY A 210 -8.61 -6.16 8.08
C GLY A 210 -7.90 -7.48 7.82
N GLY A 211 -7.45 -7.69 6.58
CA GLY A 211 -6.69 -8.87 6.16
C GLY A 211 -7.51 -10.10 5.76
N GLN A 212 -8.84 -10.08 5.91
CA GLN A 212 -9.68 -11.25 5.58
C GLN A 212 -9.69 -11.59 4.09
N LEU A 213 -9.28 -10.65 3.23
CA LEU A 213 -9.18 -10.85 1.78
C LEU A 213 -7.73 -11.12 1.33
N ASP A 214 -6.75 -11.09 2.24
CA ASP A 214 -5.35 -11.29 1.89
C ASP A 214 -5.11 -12.72 1.35
N ASP A 215 -5.86 -13.71 1.86
CA ASP A 215 -5.81 -15.09 1.35
C ASP A 215 -6.28 -15.22 -0.11
N VAL A 216 -7.11 -14.28 -0.59
CA VAL A 216 -7.58 -14.24 -1.98
C VAL A 216 -6.51 -13.64 -2.91
N ILE A 217 -5.64 -12.78 -2.37
CA ILE A 217 -4.59 -12.07 -3.10
C ILE A 217 -3.25 -12.77 -2.79
N ASN A 218 -3.04 -13.97 -3.35
CA ASN A 218 -1.82 -14.81 -3.32
C ASN A 218 -0.60 -14.23 -2.54
N HIS A 219 -0.61 -14.20 -1.20
CA HIS A 219 0.46 -13.80 -0.26
C HIS A 219 1.25 -12.49 -0.50
N THR A 220 1.20 -11.87 -1.67
CA THR A 220 1.87 -10.62 -2.04
C THR A 220 0.83 -9.64 -2.57
N THR A 221 1.00 -8.37 -2.24
CA THR A 221 0.09 -7.30 -2.67
C THR A 221 0.45 -6.75 -4.04
N GLY A 222 1.47 -7.31 -4.71
CA GLY A 222 1.99 -6.82 -5.97
C GLY A 222 2.77 -5.51 -5.86
N GLU A 223 2.92 -4.92 -4.68
CA GLU A 223 3.51 -3.59 -4.55
C GLU A 223 5.01 -3.61 -4.75
N GLU A 224 5.68 -4.58 -4.13
CA GLU A 224 7.11 -4.81 -4.30
C GLU A 224 7.44 -5.16 -5.76
N GLU A 225 6.65 -6.06 -6.37
CA GLU A 225 6.83 -6.46 -7.76
C GLU A 225 6.56 -5.29 -8.72
N SER A 226 5.55 -4.45 -8.44
CA SER A 226 5.30 -3.23 -9.20
C SER A 226 6.47 -2.25 -9.08
N LEU A 227 7.06 -2.11 -7.89
CA LEU A 227 8.23 -1.24 -7.69
C LEU A 227 9.43 -1.74 -8.51
N GLU A 228 9.69 -3.04 -8.57
CA GLU A 228 10.74 -3.60 -9.43
C GLU A 228 10.48 -3.31 -10.92
N VAL A 229 9.22 -3.36 -11.35
CA VAL A 229 8.82 -3.01 -12.72
C VAL A 229 9.04 -1.52 -12.99
N VAL A 230 8.69 -0.64 -12.06
CA VAL A 230 8.92 0.82 -12.15
C VAL A 230 10.41 1.12 -12.24
N GLN A 231 11.23 0.57 -11.34
CA GLN A 231 12.69 0.71 -11.39
C GLN A 231 13.27 0.17 -12.70
N SER A 232 12.70 -0.92 -13.21
CA SER A 232 13.11 -1.50 -14.48
C SER A 232 12.81 -0.57 -15.66
N TYR A 233 11.64 0.06 -15.65
CA TYR A 233 11.21 1.08 -16.60
C TYR A 233 12.09 2.34 -16.52
N ASP A 234 12.39 2.87 -15.33
CA ASP A 234 13.18 4.10 -15.16
C ASP A 234 14.59 3.96 -15.71
N ASP A 235 15.22 2.79 -15.52
CA ASP A 235 16.52 2.51 -16.12
C ASP A 235 16.45 2.30 -17.65
N LEU A 236 15.39 1.68 -18.18
CA LEU A 236 15.19 1.64 -19.64
C LEU A 236 15.00 3.05 -20.20
N SER A 237 14.17 3.86 -19.55
CA SER A 237 13.89 5.26 -19.93
C SER A 237 15.19 6.06 -19.99
N ARG A 238 16.01 6.04 -18.93
CA ARG A 238 17.31 6.73 -18.91
C ARG A 238 18.23 6.28 -20.05
N LYS A 239 18.29 4.98 -20.35
CA LYS A 239 19.12 4.45 -21.45
C LYS A 239 18.59 4.87 -22.82
N LEU A 240 17.28 4.87 -23.03
CA LEU A 240 16.66 5.38 -24.26
C LEU A 240 17.02 6.85 -24.49
N TRP A 241 16.97 7.69 -23.44
CA TRP A 241 17.38 9.10 -23.51
C TRP A 241 18.87 9.31 -23.81
N GLN A 242 19.72 8.34 -23.46
CA GLN A 242 21.17 8.40 -23.69
C GLN A 242 21.60 7.86 -25.05
N LEU A 243 20.67 7.29 -25.84
CA LEU A 243 20.98 6.76 -27.15
C LEU A 243 21.51 7.86 -28.08
N LYS A 244 22.73 7.65 -28.57
CA LYS A 244 23.33 8.48 -29.62
C LYS A 244 23.03 7.88 -30.99
N ASP A 245 23.14 8.71 -32.02
CA ASP A 245 23.04 8.31 -33.43
C ASP A 245 21.63 7.87 -33.90
N LEU A 246 20.59 8.26 -33.15
CA LEU A 246 19.21 8.14 -33.62
C LEU A 246 18.91 9.19 -34.70
N PRO A 247 18.20 8.84 -35.79
CA PRO A 247 17.83 9.81 -36.83
C PRO A 247 16.89 10.92 -36.35
N LEU A 248 16.11 10.65 -35.30
CA LEU A 248 15.28 11.61 -34.59
C LEU A 248 15.49 11.42 -33.10
N SER A 249 15.72 12.53 -32.38
CA SER A 249 15.91 12.48 -30.94
C SER A 249 14.63 12.03 -30.21
N ILE A 250 14.78 11.32 -29.10
CA ILE A 250 13.67 10.95 -28.22
C ILE A 250 13.30 12.16 -27.36
N THR A 251 12.01 12.50 -27.32
CA THR A 251 11.47 13.64 -26.56
C THR A 251 10.65 13.21 -25.35
N SER A 252 10.15 11.97 -25.31
CA SER A 252 9.40 11.47 -24.17
C SER A 252 9.40 9.94 -24.13
N VAL A 253 9.44 9.37 -22.93
CA VAL A 253 9.21 7.94 -22.67
C VAL A 253 8.09 7.87 -21.63
N GLN A 254 6.98 7.22 -21.96
CA GLN A 254 5.76 7.17 -21.16
C GLN A 254 5.36 5.73 -20.86
N GLY A 255 5.19 5.43 -19.58
CA GLY A 255 4.65 4.16 -19.09
C GLY A 255 3.13 4.10 -19.24
N ALA A 256 2.62 3.16 -20.03
CA ALA A 256 1.17 2.99 -20.22
C ALA A 256 0.59 1.75 -19.51
N HIS A 257 1.45 0.92 -18.92
CA HIS A 257 1.05 -0.34 -18.29
C HIS A 257 0.51 -0.17 -16.86
N GLN A 258 -0.40 -1.05 -16.46
CA GLN A 258 -1.01 -1.07 -15.12
C GLN A 258 -0.01 -1.31 -13.97
N ALA A 259 1.02 -2.14 -14.19
CA ALA A 259 2.11 -2.35 -13.21
C ALA A 259 2.88 -1.06 -12.88
N LEU A 260 2.97 -0.10 -13.82
CA LEU A 260 3.72 1.15 -13.61
C LEU A 260 2.95 2.17 -12.74
N ARG A 261 1.70 1.86 -12.40
CA ARG A 261 0.80 2.71 -11.60
C ARG A 261 0.14 1.93 -10.46
N TYR A 262 0.70 0.78 -10.07
CA TYR A 262 0.21 -0.04 -8.96
C TYR A 262 -1.25 -0.50 -9.09
N THR A 263 -1.81 -0.58 -10.31
CA THR A 263 -3.20 -1.04 -10.52
C THR A 263 -3.29 -2.45 -11.10
N GLN A 264 -2.17 -3.17 -11.18
CA GLN A 264 -2.15 -4.56 -11.60
C GLN A 264 -2.22 -5.47 -10.38
N VAL A 265 -3.22 -6.36 -10.33
CA VAL A 265 -3.40 -7.30 -9.21
C VAL A 265 -2.19 -8.24 -9.05
N PHE A 266 -1.69 -8.77 -10.16
CA PHE A 266 -0.51 -9.64 -10.19
C PHE A 266 0.52 -9.09 -11.18
N PRO A 267 1.40 -8.17 -10.74
CA PRO A 267 2.44 -7.61 -11.60
C PRO A 267 3.36 -8.70 -12.14
N PRO A 268 3.96 -8.50 -13.32
CA PRO A 268 4.80 -9.52 -13.90
C PRO A 268 6.06 -9.72 -13.06
N VAL A 269 6.17 -10.92 -12.52
CA VAL A 269 7.35 -11.38 -11.80
C VAL A 269 8.39 -11.86 -12.82
N PRO A 270 9.69 -11.64 -12.57
CA PRO A 270 10.73 -12.21 -13.41
C PRO A 270 10.64 -13.74 -13.50
N VAL A 271 10.60 -14.28 -14.73
CA VAL A 271 10.51 -15.73 -14.95
C VAL A 271 11.82 -16.29 -15.51
N ARG A 272 12.29 -17.38 -14.91
CA ARG A 272 13.34 -18.24 -15.46
C ARG A 272 12.73 -19.33 -16.33
N LEU A 273 12.92 -19.22 -17.64
CA LEU A 273 12.49 -20.26 -18.58
C LEU A 273 13.50 -21.41 -18.55
N ASP A 274 13.01 -22.63 -18.35
CA ASP A 274 13.80 -23.83 -18.57
C ASP A 274 13.78 -24.16 -20.07
N TYR A 275 14.84 -23.76 -20.77
CA TYR A 275 14.98 -23.99 -22.20
C TYR A 275 15.02 -25.47 -22.60
N SER A 276 15.24 -26.40 -21.66
CA SER A 276 15.24 -27.83 -21.95
C SER A 276 13.85 -28.35 -22.39
N PHE A 277 12.78 -27.68 -21.95
CA PHE A 277 11.39 -28.00 -22.30
C PHE A 277 10.97 -27.55 -23.69
N PHE A 278 11.81 -26.78 -24.40
CA PHE A 278 11.41 -26.13 -25.64
C PHE A 278 12.32 -26.47 -26.81
N GLU A 279 11.75 -26.54 -28.00
CA GLU A 279 12.48 -26.52 -29.26
C GLU A 279 12.53 -25.09 -29.82
N LYS A 280 13.70 -24.68 -30.29
CA LYS A 280 13.87 -23.42 -31.01
C LYS A 280 13.46 -23.62 -32.46
N LYS A 281 12.42 -22.93 -32.92
CA LYS A 281 12.05 -22.95 -34.34
C LYS A 281 13.12 -22.24 -35.16
N LYS A 282 13.67 -22.89 -36.20
CA LYS A 282 14.85 -22.46 -36.98
C LYS A 282 14.88 -20.99 -37.44
N ASN A 283 13.73 -20.32 -37.60
CA ASN A 283 13.63 -18.94 -38.09
C ASN A 283 12.76 -18.00 -37.21
N ARG A 284 12.38 -18.37 -35.98
CA ARG A 284 11.54 -17.52 -35.11
C ARG A 284 11.99 -17.58 -33.66
N LEU A 285 11.87 -16.46 -32.93
CA LEU A 285 12.05 -16.37 -31.47
C LEU A 285 11.00 -17.14 -30.65
N GLY A 286 10.06 -17.83 -31.31
CA GLY A 286 9.04 -18.64 -30.65
C GLY A 286 9.62 -19.91 -30.06
N LEU A 287 9.35 -20.12 -28.77
CA LEU A 287 9.59 -21.37 -28.06
C LEU A 287 8.38 -22.28 -28.30
N VAL A 288 8.62 -23.51 -28.77
CA VAL A 288 7.57 -24.53 -28.88
C VAL A 288 7.82 -25.57 -27.80
N PRO A 289 6.86 -25.88 -26.92
CA PRO A 289 7.02 -26.94 -25.94
C PRO A 289 7.26 -28.28 -26.64
N LYS A 290 8.25 -29.04 -26.16
CA LYS A 290 8.46 -30.43 -26.53
C LYS A 290 7.25 -31.26 -26.12
N GLU A 291 7.06 -32.39 -26.77
CA GLU A 291 6.00 -33.34 -26.42
C GLU A 291 6.07 -33.69 -24.92
N ASN A 292 4.92 -33.74 -24.25
CA ASN A 292 4.77 -33.95 -22.80
C ASN A 292 5.42 -32.93 -21.85
N ASN A 293 5.86 -31.77 -22.35
CA ASN A 293 6.40 -30.68 -21.53
C ASN A 293 5.42 -29.51 -21.38
N PRO A 294 5.48 -28.74 -20.27
CA PRO A 294 4.56 -27.64 -20.04
C PRO A 294 4.78 -26.49 -21.04
N CYS A 295 3.69 -25.80 -21.39
CA CYS A 295 3.77 -24.54 -22.13
C CYS A 295 4.57 -23.48 -21.34
N PRO A 296 5.26 -22.56 -22.03
CA PRO A 296 5.93 -21.46 -21.34
C PRO A 296 4.89 -20.59 -20.63
N CYS A 297 5.23 -20.12 -19.43
CA CYS A 297 4.41 -19.15 -18.72
C CYS A 297 4.18 -17.90 -19.57
N TYR A 298 2.97 -17.35 -19.52
CA TYR A 298 2.69 -16.08 -20.18
C TYR A 298 3.36 -14.94 -19.41
N ILE A 299 4.25 -14.21 -20.09
CA ILE A 299 4.89 -13.00 -19.55
C ILE A 299 4.19 -11.81 -20.17
N ALA A 300 3.42 -11.08 -19.34
CA ALA A 300 2.70 -9.91 -19.80
C ALA A 300 3.68 -8.79 -20.23
N PRO A 301 3.59 -8.28 -21.47
CA PRO A 301 4.42 -7.18 -21.93
C PRO A 301 4.13 -5.88 -21.18
N ILE A 302 5.15 -5.23 -20.61
CA ILE A 302 5.03 -3.89 -20.06
C ILE A 302 5.01 -2.88 -21.20
N LYS A 303 3.84 -2.27 -21.45
CA LYS A 303 3.64 -1.28 -22.52
C LYS A 303 4.30 0.05 -22.20
N VAL A 304 5.20 0.48 -23.09
CA VAL A 304 5.85 1.80 -23.08
C VAL A 304 5.56 2.51 -24.41
N ILE A 305 5.39 3.83 -24.36
CA ILE A 305 5.19 4.73 -25.51
C ILE A 305 6.39 5.67 -25.54
N VAL A 306 7.00 5.87 -26.71
CA VAL A 306 8.14 6.78 -26.88
C VAL A 306 7.75 7.81 -27.94
N HIS A 307 8.08 9.05 -27.67
CA HIS A 307 7.88 10.14 -28.60
C HIS A 307 9.26 10.54 -29.11
N MET A 308 9.35 10.78 -30.41
CA MET A 308 10.52 11.41 -30.99
C MET A 308 10.18 12.85 -31.34
N GLU A 309 11.20 13.63 -31.66
CA GLU A 309 11.04 15.01 -32.10
C GLU A 309 10.16 15.10 -33.37
N GLY A 310 9.50 16.25 -33.51
CA GLY A 310 8.69 16.55 -34.69
C GLY A 310 9.56 16.57 -35.95
N SER A 311 9.05 15.99 -37.03
CA SER A 311 9.72 16.02 -38.33
C SER A 311 8.71 16.30 -39.44
N GLY A 312 9.06 17.17 -40.39
CA GLY A 312 8.26 17.38 -41.60
C GLY A 312 8.44 16.24 -42.63
N LYS A 313 9.35 15.30 -42.39
CA LYS A 313 9.72 14.22 -43.33
C LYS A 313 8.85 12.98 -43.20
N TRP A 314 7.82 13.00 -42.36
CA TRP A 314 6.89 11.88 -42.24
C TRP A 314 6.04 11.74 -43.51
N PRO A 315 5.91 10.53 -44.07
CA PRO A 315 5.06 10.31 -45.24
C PRO A 315 3.58 10.47 -44.90
N SER A 316 2.75 10.82 -45.89
CA SER A 316 1.30 10.95 -45.73
C SER A 316 0.56 9.61 -45.87
N GLU A 317 1.13 8.64 -46.58
CA GLU A 317 0.52 7.33 -46.80
C GLU A 317 0.65 6.41 -45.56
N PRO A 318 -0.43 5.77 -45.08
CA PRO A 318 -0.40 4.92 -43.88
C PRO A 318 0.61 3.76 -43.92
N MET A 319 0.80 3.13 -45.09
CA MET A 319 1.76 2.02 -45.23
C MET A 319 3.22 2.52 -45.17
N ALA A 320 3.51 3.64 -45.80
CA ALA A 320 4.82 4.27 -45.69
C ALA A 320 5.14 4.67 -44.24
N ILE A 321 4.16 5.18 -43.48
CA ILE A 321 4.32 5.47 -42.04
C ILE A 321 4.72 4.20 -41.26
N ARG A 322 4.08 3.06 -41.54
CA ARG A 322 4.40 1.78 -40.88
C ARG A 322 5.83 1.31 -41.20
N HIS A 323 6.27 1.45 -42.46
CA HIS A 323 7.65 1.10 -42.84
C HIS A 323 8.68 2.00 -42.17
N VAL A 324 8.43 3.31 -42.10
CA VAL A 324 9.31 4.25 -41.39
C VAL A 324 9.37 3.91 -39.89
N LYS A 325 8.23 3.61 -39.26
CA LYS A 325 8.20 3.14 -37.86
C LYS A 325 9.02 1.86 -37.67
N ALA A 326 8.85 0.87 -38.55
CA ALA A 326 9.62 -0.36 -38.52
C ALA A 326 11.14 -0.12 -38.64
N ALA A 327 11.56 0.80 -39.53
CA ALA A 327 12.95 1.19 -39.66
C ALA A 327 13.51 1.80 -38.36
N PHE A 328 12.74 2.66 -37.69
CA PHE A 328 13.10 3.16 -36.37
C PHE A 328 13.20 2.06 -35.31
N HIS A 329 12.30 1.07 -35.34
CA HIS A 329 12.37 -0.07 -34.40
C HIS A 329 13.65 -0.89 -34.61
N ILE A 330 14.08 -1.08 -35.87
CA ILE A 330 15.34 -1.77 -36.21
C ILE A 330 16.55 -0.97 -35.72
N CYS A 331 16.56 0.34 -35.96
CA CYS A 331 17.63 1.23 -35.50
C CYS A 331 17.74 1.24 -33.96
N LEU A 332 16.61 1.43 -33.26
CA LEU A 332 16.56 1.36 -31.79
C LEU A 332 17.05 0.01 -31.26
N ARG A 333 16.66 -1.11 -31.89
CA ARG A 333 17.15 -2.45 -31.54
C ARG A 333 18.66 -2.50 -31.61
N GLU A 334 19.27 -2.04 -32.71
CA GLU A 334 20.72 -2.07 -32.91
C GLU A 334 21.46 -1.21 -31.89
N LEU A 335 20.98 0.01 -31.64
CA LEU A 335 21.59 0.90 -30.66
C LEU A 335 21.46 0.36 -29.23
N LEU A 336 20.30 -0.16 -28.84
CA LEU A 336 20.11 -0.78 -27.52
C LEU A 336 20.96 -2.04 -27.33
N CYS A 337 21.14 -2.85 -28.38
CA CYS A 337 22.02 -4.01 -28.35
C CYS A 337 23.49 -3.57 -28.20
N ASN A 338 23.93 -2.60 -29.01
CA ASN A 338 25.35 -2.22 -29.09
C ASN A 338 25.81 -1.33 -27.93
N GLN A 339 25.00 -0.36 -27.51
CA GLN A 339 25.37 0.63 -26.49
C GLN A 339 25.04 0.18 -25.06
N HIS A 340 24.02 -0.69 -24.91
CA HIS A 340 23.50 -1.06 -23.58
C HIS A 340 23.34 -2.57 -23.36
N ASN A 341 23.79 -3.42 -24.30
CA ASN A 341 23.73 -4.88 -24.21
C ASN A 341 22.33 -5.45 -23.92
N TYR A 342 21.27 -4.75 -24.36
CA TYR A 342 19.93 -5.29 -24.26
C TYR A 342 19.69 -6.35 -25.33
N ARG A 343 18.93 -7.38 -24.96
CA ARG A 343 18.35 -8.27 -25.95
C ARG A 343 17.06 -7.61 -26.45
N CYS A 344 16.92 -7.48 -27.77
CA CYS A 344 15.79 -6.76 -28.37
C CYS A 344 15.26 -7.50 -29.62
N HIS A 345 13.97 -7.32 -29.91
CA HIS A 345 13.34 -7.83 -31.13
C HIS A 345 12.43 -6.78 -31.74
N ALA A 346 12.82 -6.30 -32.91
CA ALA A 346 12.03 -5.37 -33.69
C ALA A 346 11.04 -6.11 -34.58
N THR A 347 9.81 -5.61 -34.62
CA THR A 347 8.77 -5.99 -35.58
C THR A 347 8.19 -4.74 -36.23
N PRO A 348 7.36 -4.84 -37.28
CA PRO A 348 6.77 -3.65 -37.90
C PRO A 348 5.85 -2.82 -36.98
N GLY A 349 5.33 -3.41 -35.90
CA GLY A 349 4.37 -2.74 -35.01
C GLY A 349 4.93 -2.36 -33.64
N TYR A 350 6.02 -2.99 -33.22
CA TYR A 350 6.59 -2.80 -31.87
C TYR A 350 8.05 -3.26 -31.79
N LEU A 351 8.73 -2.78 -30.76
CA LEU A 351 10.04 -3.26 -30.32
C LEU A 351 9.88 -3.92 -28.95
N ASP A 352 10.25 -5.19 -28.85
CA ASP A 352 10.39 -5.86 -27.56
C ASP A 352 11.81 -5.68 -27.03
N VAL A 353 11.93 -5.30 -25.77
CA VAL A 353 13.19 -5.17 -25.04
C VAL A 353 13.15 -6.11 -23.85
N TRP A 354 14.10 -7.03 -23.77
CA TRP A 354 14.27 -7.92 -22.65
C TRP A 354 15.33 -7.37 -21.70
N LYS A 355 14.91 -7.06 -20.48
CA LYS A 355 15.81 -6.65 -19.43
C LYS A 355 16.19 -7.84 -18.54
N VAL A 356 17.50 -8.09 -18.44
CA VAL A 356 18.11 -9.04 -17.52
C VAL A 356 18.61 -8.23 -16.31
N ALA A 357 18.03 -8.43 -15.13
CA ALA A 357 18.59 -7.86 -13.91
C ALA A 357 19.80 -8.68 -13.46
N LEU A 358 20.92 -8.03 -13.12
CA LEU A 358 22.12 -8.64 -12.55
C LEU A 358 21.95 -8.84 -11.04
N THR A 359 21.10 -9.78 -10.65
CA THR A 359 21.30 -10.61 -9.47
C THR A 359 21.68 -12.01 -9.99
N PRO A 360 22.23 -12.97 -9.22
CA PRO A 360 22.90 -14.17 -9.77
C PRO A 360 21.99 -15.15 -10.56
N HIS A 361 20.78 -14.75 -10.95
CA HIS A 361 19.80 -15.54 -11.66
C HIS A 361 19.38 -14.78 -12.93
N LEU A 362 19.37 -15.46 -14.07
CA LEU A 362 19.08 -14.87 -15.38
C LEU A 362 17.58 -14.51 -15.46
N PHE A 363 17.24 -13.25 -15.74
CA PHE A 363 15.85 -12.76 -15.80
C PHE A 363 15.43 -12.24 -17.18
N THR A 364 14.12 -12.30 -17.47
CA THR A 364 13.52 -11.68 -18.67
C THR A 364 12.25 -10.93 -18.30
N ALA A 365 12.31 -9.60 -18.20
CA ALA A 365 11.13 -8.74 -18.27
C ALA A 365 10.96 -8.25 -19.72
N LEU A 366 9.78 -8.45 -20.31
CA LEU A 366 9.47 -8.03 -21.68
C LEU A 366 8.82 -6.64 -21.64
N LEU A 367 9.58 -5.62 -21.97
CA LEU A 367 9.07 -4.26 -22.19
C LEU A 367 8.70 -4.16 -23.67
N ARG A 368 7.40 -4.02 -23.96
CA ARG A 368 6.89 -3.95 -25.32
C ARG A 368 6.55 -2.53 -25.68
N TRP A 369 7.17 -2.07 -26.73
CA TRP A 369 6.95 -0.74 -27.24
C TRP A 369 5.76 -0.72 -28.19
N ALA A 370 4.59 -0.27 -27.75
CA ALA A 370 3.39 -0.26 -28.59
C ALA A 370 2.87 1.16 -28.78
N SER A 371 3.25 1.72 -29.92
CA SER A 371 2.68 2.89 -30.58
C SER A 371 3.39 4.22 -30.39
N PHE A 372 3.34 4.97 -31.49
CA PHE A 372 3.76 6.34 -31.70
C PHE A 372 2.49 7.20 -31.68
N ALA A 373 2.47 8.27 -30.90
CA ALA A 373 1.58 9.40 -31.15
C ALA A 373 2.45 10.58 -31.57
N SER A 374 2.83 10.64 -32.85
CA SER A 374 3.24 11.93 -33.39
C SER A 374 2.00 12.80 -33.37
N PHE A 375 1.95 13.80 -32.49
CA PHE A 375 1.19 15.01 -32.80
C PHE A 375 1.82 15.56 -34.08
N THR A 376 1.31 15.13 -35.21
CA THR A 376 1.30 15.96 -36.40
C THR A 376 0.68 17.27 -35.96
N CYS A 377 1.44 18.36 -36.00
CA CYS A 377 0.87 19.70 -36.08
C CYS A 377 0.01 19.75 -37.35
N PHE A 378 -1.22 19.23 -37.27
CA PHE A 378 -2.29 19.71 -38.11
C PHE A 378 -2.70 21.05 -37.48
N PRO A 379 -2.65 22.18 -38.21
CA PRO A 379 -3.52 23.27 -37.81
C PRO A 379 -4.93 22.69 -37.78
N LEU A 380 -5.66 22.97 -36.69
CA LEU A 380 -7.10 22.82 -36.64
C LEU A 380 -7.65 23.29 -37.99
N LEU A 381 -8.25 22.37 -38.75
CA LEU A 381 -9.13 22.73 -39.86
C LEU A 381 -10.30 23.49 -39.22
N THR A 382 -10.10 24.79 -39.00
CA THR A 382 -11.19 25.73 -38.89
C THR A 382 -12.02 25.55 -40.16
N GLY A 383 -13.28 25.17 -39.97
CA GLY A 383 -14.22 24.95 -41.04
C GLY A 383 -14.24 26.17 -41.95
N LYS A 384 -13.69 26.03 -43.15
CA LYS A 384 -14.01 26.92 -44.25
C LYS A 384 -15.44 26.62 -44.66
N THR A 385 -16.36 27.47 -44.22
CA THR A 385 -17.59 27.74 -44.96
C THR A 385 -17.19 28.22 -46.36
N ILE A 386 -17.67 27.50 -47.37
CA ILE A 386 -17.57 27.85 -48.80
C ILE A 386 -19.01 28.22 -49.24
N PRO A 387 -19.17 29.20 -50.16
CA PRO A 387 -20.17 30.27 -50.05
C PRO A 387 -21.61 29.89 -50.35
#